data_AF-A0A5N9CXZ6-F1
#
_entry.id   AF-A0A5N9CXZ6-F1
#
_cell.length_a   1.000
_cell.length_b   1.000
_cell.length_c   1.000
_cell.angle_alpha   90.00
_cell.angle_beta   90.00
_cell.angle_gamma   90.00
#
_symmetry.space_group_name_H-M   'P 1'
#
loop_
_entity.id
_entity.type
_entity.pdbx_description
1 polymer ?
#
loop_
_entity_poly.entity_id
_entity_poly.type
_entity_poly.pdbx_seq_one_letter_code
_entity_poly.pdbx_strand_id
1 'polypeptide(L)'
;MSTDAQREIDRCTASIINSPNDPLLFHTRGYYYGQIGEHLKAVDDYTESIRLKPEDFAAFANRGLSYSNLGEYQKAILDYDGAIRLYPDPGPELYTARAIAHEALSMFEAAAEDRAMAEEITRLDELEELEEPVTETEESNHYY
;
A
#
# COMPACT_ATOMS: atom_id res chain seq x y z
N MET A 1 -22.15 17.85 -7.47
CA MET A 1 -21.81 16.64 -8.27
C MET A 1 -21.04 15.72 -7.35
N SER A 2 -21.49 14.47 -7.17
CA SER A 2 -20.74 13.47 -6.40
C SER A 2 -19.46 13.14 -7.16
N THR A 3 -18.31 13.15 -6.49
CA THR A 3 -17.08 12.61 -7.07
C THR A 3 -17.20 11.09 -7.22
N ASP A 4 -16.41 10.49 -8.10
CA ASP A 4 -16.38 9.03 -8.27
C ASP A 4 -16.07 8.33 -6.93
N ALA A 5 -15.21 8.93 -6.10
CA ALA A 5 -14.90 8.42 -4.75
C ALA A 5 -16.13 8.40 -3.83
N GLN A 6 -16.96 9.45 -3.81
CA GLN A 6 -18.15 9.48 -2.96
C GLN A 6 -19.19 8.45 -3.38
N ARG A 7 -19.35 8.21 -4.70
CA ARG A 7 -20.24 7.17 -5.21
C ARG A 7 -19.80 5.78 -4.73
N GLU A 8 -18.50 5.53 -4.71
CA GLU A 8 -17.92 4.27 -4.25
C GLU A 8 -18.07 4.06 -2.75
N ILE A 9 -17.89 5.11 -1.95
CA ILE A 9 -18.19 5.10 -0.51
C ILE A 9 -19.64 4.70 -0.23
N ASP A 10 -20.58 5.31 -0.96
CA ASP A 10 -22.01 5.03 -0.79
C ASP A 10 -22.34 3.59 -1.19
N ARG A 11 -21.73 3.08 -2.27
CA ARG A 11 -21.89 1.71 -2.73
C ARG A 11 -21.39 0.70 -1.68
N CYS A 12 -20.16 0.88 -1.19
CA CYS A 12 -19.61 0.00 -0.15
C CYS A 12 -20.47 0.05 1.13
N THR A 13 -20.94 1.23 1.53
CA THR A 13 -21.80 1.40 2.70
C THR A 13 -23.10 0.61 2.58
N ALA A 14 -23.75 0.64 1.41
CA ALA A 14 -24.95 -0.18 1.17
C ALA A 14 -24.63 -1.68 1.14
N SER A 15 -23.49 -2.08 0.56
CA SER A 15 -23.08 -3.48 0.50
C SER A 15 -22.74 -4.06 1.88
N ILE A 16 -22.11 -3.29 2.77
CA ILE A 16 -21.74 -3.73 4.13
C ILE A 16 -22.96 -4.16 4.94
N ILE A 17 -24.13 -3.53 4.72
CA ILE A 17 -25.38 -3.93 5.39
C ILE A 17 -25.75 -5.39 5.07
N ASN A 18 -25.51 -5.83 3.83
CA ASN A 18 -25.86 -7.17 3.36
C ASN A 18 -24.71 -8.18 3.51
N SER A 19 -23.47 -7.70 3.53
CA SER A 19 -22.25 -8.50 3.62
C SER A 19 -21.29 -7.94 4.68
N PRO A 20 -21.64 -7.93 5.98
CA PRO A 20 -20.88 -7.22 7.02
C PRO A 20 -19.56 -7.89 7.40
N ASN A 21 -19.29 -9.09 6.90
CA ASN A 21 -18.06 -9.83 7.16
C ASN A 21 -17.15 -9.91 5.92
N ASP A 22 -17.41 -9.10 4.90
CA ASP A 22 -16.55 -9.03 3.72
C ASP A 22 -15.44 -7.99 3.96
N PRO A 23 -14.18 -8.41 4.20
CA PRO A 23 -13.06 -7.49 4.46
C PRO A 23 -12.78 -6.54 3.29
N LEU A 24 -13.11 -6.95 2.06
CA LEU A 24 -12.86 -6.14 0.86
C LEU A 24 -13.74 -4.89 0.85
N LEU A 25 -14.99 -4.98 1.32
CA LEU A 25 -15.89 -3.83 1.35
C LEU A 25 -15.37 -2.73 2.28
N PHE A 26 -14.83 -3.10 3.44
CA PHE A 26 -14.20 -2.16 4.36
C PHE A 26 -12.91 -1.61 3.77
N HIS A 27 -12.02 -2.46 3.24
CA HIS A 27 -10.78 -2.00 2.61
C HIS A 27 -11.06 -0.98 1.49
N THR A 28 -11.98 -1.30 0.57
CA THR A 28 -12.34 -0.41 -0.54
C THR A 28 -12.95 0.90 -0.05
N ARG A 29 -13.84 0.87 0.95
CA ARG A 29 -14.41 2.09 1.49
C ARG A 29 -13.36 2.94 2.20
N GLY A 30 -12.46 2.31 2.96
CA GLY A 30 -11.32 2.97 3.58
C GLY A 30 -10.38 3.62 2.58
N TYR A 31 -10.13 2.98 1.44
CA TYR A 31 -9.37 3.54 0.33
C TYR A 31 -9.98 4.84 -0.20
N TYR A 32 -11.27 4.84 -0.49
CA TYR A 32 -11.93 6.04 -0.99
C TYR A 32 -12.06 7.12 0.07
N TYR A 33 -12.24 6.78 1.35
CA TYR A 33 -12.13 7.76 2.44
C TYR A 33 -10.75 8.41 2.48
N GLY A 34 -9.68 7.63 2.32
CA GLY A 34 -8.32 8.15 2.22
C GLY A 34 -8.14 9.12 1.05
N GLN A 35 -8.70 8.81 -0.13
CA GLN A 35 -8.60 9.68 -1.31
C GLN A 35 -9.27 11.05 -1.14
N ILE A 36 -10.33 11.14 -0.33
CA ILE A 36 -11.03 12.40 -0.05
C ILE A 36 -10.55 13.09 1.23
N GLY A 37 -9.48 12.59 1.87
CA GLY A 37 -8.89 13.18 3.08
C GLY A 37 -9.59 12.81 4.39
N GLU A 38 -10.56 11.90 4.36
CA GLU A 38 -11.31 11.43 5.53
C GLU A 38 -10.54 10.32 6.27
N HIS A 39 -9.28 10.61 6.65
CA HIS A 39 -8.32 9.61 7.13
C HIS A 39 -8.76 8.89 8.41
N LEU A 40 -9.52 9.54 9.30
CA LEU A 40 -10.08 8.86 10.49
C LEU A 40 -11.05 7.74 10.10
N LYS A 41 -11.94 8.00 9.13
CA LYS A 41 -12.87 6.97 8.63
C LYS A 41 -12.14 5.86 7.88
N ALA A 42 -11.08 6.23 7.15
CA ALA A 42 -10.21 5.26 6.49
C ALA A 42 -9.56 4.31 7.52
N VAL A 43 -9.04 4.84 8.62
CA VAL A 43 -8.46 4.05 9.71
C VAL A 43 -9.47 3.07 10.31
N ASP A 44 -10.70 3.52 10.58
CA ASP A 44 -11.76 2.67 11.13
C ASP A 44 -12.07 1.50 10.18
N ASP A 45 -12.22 1.79 8.88
CA ASP A 45 -12.50 0.79 7.87
C ASP A 45 -11.34 -0.19 7.65
N TYR A 46 -10.09 0.28 7.59
CA TYR A 46 -8.95 -0.62 7.50
C TYR A 46 -8.80 -1.48 8.76
N THR A 47 -9.14 -0.94 9.93
CA THR A 47 -9.13 -1.71 11.19
C THR A 47 -10.12 -2.86 11.13
N GLU A 48 -11.32 -2.62 10.62
CA GLU A 48 -12.33 -3.68 10.44
C GLU A 48 -11.92 -4.69 9.36
N SER A 49 -11.33 -4.22 8.25
CA SER A 49 -10.77 -5.08 7.21
C SER A 49 -9.69 -6.01 7.77
N ILE A 50 -8.72 -5.48 8.53
CA ILE A 50 -7.66 -6.25 9.20
C ILE A 50 -8.23 -7.22 10.23
N ARG A 51 -9.26 -6.83 10.98
CA ARG A 51 -9.94 -7.71 11.94
C ARG A 51 -10.55 -8.93 11.25
N LEU A 52 -11.12 -8.74 10.06
CA LEU A 52 -11.74 -9.79 9.25
C LEU A 52 -10.71 -10.62 8.46
N LYS A 53 -9.63 -9.99 8.01
CA LYS A 53 -8.52 -10.61 7.27
C LYS A 53 -7.17 -10.10 7.81
N PRO A 54 -6.60 -10.78 8.82
CA PRO A 54 -5.36 -10.34 9.48
C PRO A 54 -4.09 -10.39 8.63
N GLU A 55 -4.15 -11.02 7.45
CA GLU A 55 -3.04 -11.17 6.51
C GLU A 55 -3.15 -10.19 5.33
N ASP A 56 -3.98 -9.15 5.44
CA ASP A 56 -4.13 -8.15 4.38
C ASP A 56 -3.03 -7.09 4.42
N PHE A 57 -1.95 -7.37 3.68
CA PHE A 57 -0.83 -6.46 3.48
C PHE A 57 -1.26 -5.03 3.11
N ALA A 58 -2.17 -4.88 2.14
CA ALA A 58 -2.59 -3.58 1.63
C ALA A 58 -3.39 -2.79 2.68
N ALA A 59 -4.22 -3.46 3.48
CA ALA A 59 -4.94 -2.81 4.57
C ALA A 59 -3.99 -2.24 5.63
N PHE A 60 -2.92 -2.95 6.00
CA PHE A 60 -1.89 -2.42 6.90
C PHE A 60 -1.18 -1.21 6.30
N ALA A 61 -0.68 -1.33 5.07
CA ALA A 61 0.03 -0.24 4.39
C ALA A 61 -0.83 1.04 4.28
N ASN A 62 -2.09 0.89 3.89
CA ASN A 62 -3.00 2.02 3.71
C ASN A 62 -3.49 2.61 5.04
N ARG A 63 -3.64 1.80 6.10
CA ARG A 63 -3.91 2.31 7.45
C ARG A 63 -2.72 3.08 8.00
N GLY A 64 -1.50 2.58 7.77
CA GLY A 64 -0.26 3.29 8.08
C GLY A 64 -0.19 4.65 7.39
N LEU A 65 -0.49 4.70 6.09
CA LEU A 65 -0.58 5.97 5.35
C LEU A 65 -1.65 6.91 5.93
N SER A 66 -2.80 6.40 6.32
CA SER A 66 -3.85 7.21 6.93
C SER A 66 -3.41 7.76 8.30
N TYR A 67 -2.71 6.97 9.12
CA TYR A 67 -2.10 7.45 10.36
C TYR A 67 -1.03 8.50 10.12
N SER A 68 -0.16 8.34 9.12
CA SER A 68 0.85 9.34 8.75
C SER A 68 0.22 10.68 8.38
N ASN A 69 -0.88 10.66 7.60
CA ASN A 69 -1.62 11.88 7.25
C ASN A 69 -2.32 12.53 8.46
N LEU A 70 -2.62 11.75 9.50
CA LEU A 70 -3.14 12.24 10.78
C LEU A 70 -2.04 12.72 11.75
N GLY A 71 -0.75 12.57 11.39
CA GLY A 71 0.39 12.86 12.28
C GLY A 71 0.63 11.80 13.37
N GLU A 72 -0.04 10.65 13.28
CA GLU A 72 0.04 9.54 14.23
C GLU A 72 1.20 8.59 13.87
N TYR A 73 2.41 9.15 13.76
CA TYR A 73 3.56 8.47 13.15
C TYR A 73 3.98 7.17 13.85
N GLN A 74 3.86 7.07 15.18
CA GLN A 74 4.13 5.81 15.87
C GLN A 74 3.19 4.69 15.44
N LYS A 75 1.89 4.99 15.22
CA LYS A 75 0.93 3.99 14.74
C LYS A 75 1.18 3.64 13.28
N ALA A 76 1.57 4.64 12.48
CA ALA A 76 1.94 4.43 11.08
C ALA A 76 3.11 3.44 10.96
N ILE A 77 4.18 3.64 11.73
CA ILE A 77 5.34 2.74 11.76
C ILE A 77 4.93 1.31 12.12
N LEU A 78 4.10 1.11 13.15
CA LEU A 78 3.63 -0.22 13.54
C LEU A 78 2.87 -0.94 12.41
N ASP A 79 2.06 -0.19 11.65
CA ASP A 79 1.32 -0.72 10.51
C ASP A 79 2.23 -1.01 9.32
N TYR A 80 3.18 -0.13 9.01
CA TYR A 80 4.19 -0.38 7.98
C TYR A 80 5.06 -1.61 8.31
N ASP A 81 5.49 -1.76 9.57
CA ASP A 81 6.18 -2.95 10.03
C ASP A 81 5.32 -4.21 9.86
N GLY A 82 4.01 -4.10 10.11
CA GLY A 82 3.04 -5.16 9.89
C GLY A 82 2.97 -5.58 8.43
N ALA A 83 2.84 -4.61 7.54
CA ALA A 83 2.83 -4.83 6.09
C ALA A 83 4.15 -5.48 5.63
N ILE A 84 5.32 -4.93 5.98
CA ILE A 84 6.64 -5.47 5.60
C ILE A 84 6.82 -6.91 6.09
N ARG A 85 6.31 -7.26 7.27
CA ARG A 85 6.36 -8.65 7.77
C ARG A 85 5.49 -9.62 6.95
N LEU A 86 4.36 -9.15 6.43
CA LEU A 86 3.41 -9.98 5.67
C LEU A 86 3.87 -10.21 4.23
N TYR A 87 4.51 -9.21 3.62
CA TYR A 87 4.96 -9.28 2.24
C TYR A 87 6.45 -8.88 2.17
N PRO A 88 7.36 -9.84 1.98
CA PRO A 88 8.81 -9.61 2.02
C PRO A 88 9.35 -8.67 0.93
N ASP A 89 8.56 -8.40 -0.11
CA ASP A 89 8.94 -7.52 -1.22
C ASP A 89 7.88 -6.43 -1.47
N PRO A 90 7.66 -5.51 -0.52
CA PRO A 90 6.53 -4.57 -0.54
C PRO A 90 6.69 -3.40 -1.51
N GLY A 91 7.76 -3.38 -2.31
CA GLY A 91 8.15 -2.24 -3.12
C GLY A 91 8.81 -1.11 -2.31
N PRO A 92 9.47 -0.17 -3.02
CA PRO A 92 10.20 0.94 -2.39
C PRO A 92 9.28 1.98 -1.72
N GLU A 93 8.01 2.07 -2.10
CA GLU A 93 7.06 3.06 -1.58
C GLU A 93 6.78 2.85 -0.10
N LEU A 94 6.70 1.59 0.36
CA LEU A 94 6.39 1.28 1.75
C LEU A 94 7.56 1.67 2.68
N TYR A 95 8.79 1.38 2.28
CA TYR A 95 9.99 1.82 3.00
C TYR A 95 10.11 3.34 2.98
N THR A 96 9.84 3.99 1.86
CA THR A 96 9.81 5.46 1.76
C THR A 96 8.78 6.06 2.73
N ALA A 97 7.57 5.49 2.81
CA ALA A 97 6.52 5.95 3.71
C ALA A 97 6.91 5.77 5.19
N ARG A 98 7.56 4.65 5.55
CA ARG A 98 8.06 4.40 6.90
C ARG A 98 9.26 5.31 7.25
N ALA A 99 10.14 5.61 6.30
CA ALA A 99 11.23 6.58 6.48
C ALA A 99 10.71 7.98 6.85
N ILE A 100 9.67 8.45 6.16
CA ILE A 100 9.03 9.74 6.44
C ILE A 100 8.44 9.75 7.86
N ALA A 101 7.79 8.66 8.27
CA ALA A 101 7.24 8.54 9.62
C ALA A 101 8.35 8.50 10.69
N HIS A 102 9.46 7.80 10.44
CA HIS A 102 10.64 7.81 11.31
C HIS A 102 11.25 9.21 11.43
N GLU A 103 11.39 9.93 10.32
CA GLU A 103 11.95 11.28 10.29
C GLU A 103 11.08 12.28 11.06
N ALA A 104 9.76 12.18 10.92
CA ALA A 104 8.81 12.98 11.70
C ALA A 104 8.95 12.76 13.22
N LEU A 105 9.50 11.62 13.63
CA LEU A 105 9.82 11.29 15.03
C LEU A 105 11.30 11.47 15.39
N SER A 106 12.10 12.09 14.52
CA SER A 106 13.55 12.26 14.69
C SER A 106 14.34 10.94 14.83
N MET A 107 13.80 9.84 14.32
CA MET A 107 14.46 8.53 14.27
C MET A 107 15.34 8.43 13.02
N PHE A 108 16.38 9.27 12.95
CA PHE A 108 17.14 9.49 11.72
C PHE A 108 17.90 8.26 11.21
N GLU A 109 18.38 7.40 12.11
CA GLU A 109 19.07 6.16 11.73
C GLU A 109 18.11 5.20 11.01
N ALA A 110 16.96 4.91 11.62
CA ALA A 110 15.92 4.07 11.00
C ALA A 110 15.40 4.66 9.68
N ALA A 111 15.23 5.98 9.60
CA ALA A 111 14.84 6.63 8.35
C ALA A 111 15.91 6.48 7.24
N ALA A 112 17.20 6.49 7.60
CA ALA A 112 18.29 6.26 6.65
C ALA A 112 18.34 4.80 6.18
N GLU A 113 18.11 3.85 7.08
CA GLU A 113 18.00 2.42 6.74
C GLU A 113 16.86 2.16 5.75
N ASP A 114 15.68 2.72 6.00
CA ASP A 114 14.53 2.59 5.11
C ASP A 114 14.78 3.20 3.73
N ARG A 115 15.42 4.37 3.65
CA ARG A 115 15.79 4.98 2.37
C ARG A 115 16.78 4.12 1.60
N ALA A 116 17.80 3.58 2.28
CA ALA A 116 18.76 2.70 1.64
C ALA A 116 18.10 1.42 1.09
N MET A 117 17.11 0.87 1.83
CA MET A 117 16.33 -0.27 1.35
C MET A 117 15.49 0.07 0.13
N ALA A 118 14.79 1.22 0.13
CA ALA A 118 14.01 1.68 -1.02
C ALA A 118 14.89 1.88 -2.27
N GLU A 119 16.06 2.50 -2.12
CA GLU A 119 17.02 2.70 -3.22
C GLU A 119 17.57 1.38 -3.75
N GLU A 120 17.82 0.39 -2.89
CA GLU A 120 18.26 -0.94 -3.31
C GLU A 120 17.16 -1.66 -4.11
N ILE A 121 15.91 -1.64 -3.64
CA ILE A 121 14.79 -2.27 -4.35
C ILE A 121 14.61 -1.64 -5.73
N THR A 122 14.55 -0.30 -5.81
CA THR A 122 14.44 0.40 -7.11
C THR A 122 15.58 0.03 -8.06
N ARG A 123 16.82 -0.06 -7.55
CA ARG A 123 17.96 -0.48 -8.36
C ARG A 123 17.81 -1.91 -8.88
N LEU A 124 17.29 -2.82 -8.06
CA LEU A 124 17.08 -4.22 -8.46
C LEU A 124 15.99 -4.33 -9.52
N ASP A 125 14.87 -3.61 -9.36
CA ASP A 125 13.78 -3.57 -10.35
C ASP A 125 14.28 -3.07 -11.71
N GLU A 126 15.07 -1.97 -11.72
CA GLU A 126 15.70 -1.43 -12.93
C GLU A 126 16.65 -2.43 -13.61
N LEU A 127 17.33 -3.28 -12.84
CA LEU A 127 18.23 -4.30 -13.40
C LEU A 127 17.46 -5.48 -14.00
N GLU A 128 16.36 -5.90 -13.38
CA GLU A 128 15.51 -6.98 -13.90
C GLU A 128 14.88 -6.60 -15.26
N GLU A 129 14.43 -5.36 -15.41
CA GLU A 129 13.90 -4.85 -16.69
C GLU A 129 14.93 -4.89 -17.84
N LEU A 130 16.23 -4.83 -17.53
CA LEU A 130 17.32 -4.90 -18.51
C LEU A 130 17.71 -6.33 -18.90
N GLU A 131 17.29 -7.35 -18.14
CA GLU A 131 17.60 -8.76 -18.39
C GLU A 131 16.53 -9.49 -19.22
N GLU A 132 15.40 -8.85 -19.55
CA GLU A 132 14.46 -9.45 -20.49
C GLU A 132 15.13 -9.65 -21.86
N PRO A 133 15.26 -10.91 -22.35
CA PRO A 133 15.95 -11.16 -23.60
C PRO A 133 15.14 -10.51 -24.72
N VAL A 134 15.76 -9.59 -25.45
CA VAL A 134 15.32 -9.22 -26.79
C VAL A 134 15.22 -10.54 -27.55
N THR A 135 14.01 -11.05 -27.75
CA THR A 135 13.81 -12.19 -28.64
C THR A 135 14.28 -11.72 -30.00
N GLU A 136 15.51 -12.10 -30.37
CA GLU A 136 16.02 -11.97 -31.72
C GLU A 136 14.97 -12.62 -32.63
N THR A 137 14.23 -11.79 -33.34
CA THR A 137 13.52 -12.19 -34.53
C THR A 137 14.57 -12.55 -35.57
N GLU A 138 15.12 -13.75 -35.51
CA GLU A 138 15.79 -14.32 -36.68
C GLU A 138 14.70 -14.75 -37.67
N GLU A 139 14.31 -13.78 -38.49
CA GLU A 139 14.05 -14.04 -39.90
C GLU A 139 15.21 -14.86 -40.46
N SER A 140 14.97 -16.14 -40.77
CA SER A 140 15.51 -16.85 -41.94
C SER A 140 15.59 -18.36 -41.67
N ASN A 141 14.60 -19.09 -42.16
CA ASN A 141 14.95 -20.26 -42.97
C ASN A 141 13.87 -20.50 -44.02
N HIS A 142 14.05 -19.78 -45.11
CA HIS A 142 13.53 -20.12 -46.42
C HIS A 142 14.31 -21.34 -46.91
N TYR A 143 13.74 -22.56 -46.85
CA TYR A 143 14.21 -23.68 -47.65
C TYR A 143 13.07 -24.65 -48.02
N TYR A 144 12.79 -24.61 -49.33
CA TYR A 144 12.05 -25.53 -50.22
C TYR A 144 10.55 -25.75 -50.03
#